data_AF-A0A414DJW7-F1
#
_entry.id   AF-A0A414DJW7-F1
#
_cell.length_a   1.000
_cell.length_b   1.000
_cell.length_c   1.000
_cell.angle_alpha   90.00
_cell.angle_beta   90.00
_cell.angle_gamma   90.00
#
_symmetry.space_group_name_H-M   'P 1'
#
loop_
_entity.id
_entity.type
_entity.pdbx_description
1 polymer ?
#
loop_
_entity_poly.entity_id
_entity_poly.type
_entity_poly.pdbx_seq_one_letter_code
_entity_poly.pdbx_strand_id
1 'polypeptide(L)'
;MDLRERLSDRIHIEDIHEILRYVQGSQKRKSELYGLIFDPDETIGYQALWACSHFSTDENKWLYDKQDELINEILVCKHPGKRRLLLNLLLRQPQANPPRVDFLNFCLDRMLSAKELPGVQTLCMKLGYELCRPIPELLQEYKTLLDLAEPDLLQISLRTVRKNILKKIR
;
A
#
# COMPACT_ATOMS: atom_id res chain seq x y z
N MET A 1 3.94 -25.90 -9.34
CA MET A 1 3.27 -25.52 -8.08
C MET A 1 1.90 -25.02 -8.45
N ASP A 2 0.86 -25.55 -7.83
CA ASP A 2 -0.46 -24.94 -7.84
C ASP A 2 -0.44 -23.82 -6.77
N LEU A 3 -0.45 -22.57 -7.21
CA LEU A 3 -0.37 -21.43 -6.30
C LEU A 3 -1.62 -21.29 -5.44
N ARG A 4 -2.80 -21.64 -5.98
CA ARG A 4 -4.06 -21.48 -5.27
C ARG A 4 -4.17 -22.50 -4.14
N GLU A 5 -3.83 -23.76 -4.43
CA GLU A 5 -3.73 -24.81 -3.40
C GLU A 5 -2.65 -24.48 -2.37
N ARG A 6 -1.49 -23.97 -2.81
CA ARG A 6 -0.42 -23.59 -1.86
C ARG A 6 -0.83 -22.49 -0.90
N LEU A 7 -1.70 -21.59 -1.35
CA LEU A 7 -2.18 -20.43 -0.59
C LEU A 7 -3.52 -20.68 0.11
N SER A 8 -4.08 -21.90 0.07
CA SER A 8 -5.32 -22.20 0.80
C SER A 8 -5.08 -22.39 2.30
N ASP A 9 -3.89 -22.83 2.68
CA ASP A 9 -3.48 -23.01 4.08
C ASP A 9 -2.47 -21.97 4.52
N ARG A 10 -2.33 -21.79 5.83
CA ARG A 10 -1.38 -20.83 6.42
C ARG A 10 0.03 -21.05 5.90
N ILE A 11 0.59 -20.03 5.25
CA ILE A 11 1.97 -20.01 4.77
C ILE A 11 2.92 -19.30 5.74
N HIS A 12 4.18 -19.69 5.70
CA HIS A 12 5.29 -19.12 6.46
C HIS A 12 6.32 -18.43 5.56
N ILE A 13 7.36 -17.84 6.14
CA ILE A 13 8.35 -17.06 5.38
C ILE A 13 9.16 -17.92 4.40
N GLU A 14 9.40 -19.19 4.74
CA GLU A 14 10.05 -20.17 3.87
C GLU A 14 9.21 -20.42 2.62
N ASP A 15 7.89 -20.49 2.78
CA ASP A 15 6.92 -20.69 1.70
C ASP A 15 6.87 -19.47 0.78
N ILE A 16 6.95 -18.26 1.35
CA ILE A 16 7.09 -17.03 0.55
C ILE A 16 8.36 -17.11 -0.29
N HIS A 17 9.50 -17.49 0.29
CA HIS A 17 10.74 -17.60 -0.47
C HIS A 17 10.64 -18.63 -1.61
N GLU A 18 9.93 -19.74 -1.39
CA GLU A 18 9.63 -20.71 -2.44
C GLU A 18 8.76 -20.11 -3.55
N ILE A 19 7.67 -19.42 -3.19
CA ILE A 19 6.78 -18.74 -4.14
C ILE A 19 7.54 -17.69 -4.94
N LEU A 20 8.38 -16.88 -4.30
CA LEU A 20 9.20 -15.86 -4.96
C LEU A 20 10.15 -16.48 -5.98
N ARG A 21 10.86 -17.57 -5.62
CA ARG A 21 11.71 -18.31 -6.56
C ARG A 21 10.91 -18.88 -7.73
N TYR A 22 9.70 -19.36 -7.48
CA TYR A 22 8.84 -19.92 -8.51
C TYR A 22 8.38 -18.88 -9.55
N VAL A 23 8.00 -17.67 -9.09
CA VAL A 23 7.52 -16.60 -9.97
C VAL A 23 8.66 -15.77 -10.60
N GLN A 24 9.87 -15.86 -10.05
CA GLN A 24 11.03 -15.11 -10.54
C GLN A 24 11.26 -15.33 -12.04
N GLY A 25 11.45 -14.25 -12.79
CA GLY A 25 11.71 -14.28 -14.23
C GLY A 25 10.52 -14.69 -15.11
N SER A 26 9.35 -15.01 -14.54
CA SER A 26 8.18 -15.46 -15.32
C SER A 26 7.00 -14.50 -15.17
N GLN A 27 6.71 -13.72 -16.21
CA GLN A 27 5.55 -12.81 -16.20
C GLN A 27 4.24 -13.56 -16.03
N LYS A 28 4.09 -14.73 -16.66
CA LYS A 28 2.88 -15.56 -16.51
C LYS A 28 2.62 -15.95 -15.06
N ARG A 29 3.64 -16.44 -14.35
CA ARG A 29 3.51 -16.87 -12.94
C ARG A 29 3.33 -15.69 -11.99
N LYS A 30 3.93 -14.53 -12.29
CA LYS A 30 3.65 -13.29 -11.57
C LYS A 30 2.20 -12.87 -11.73
N SER A 31 1.67 -12.88 -12.95
CA SER A 31 0.25 -12.60 -13.21
C SER A 31 -0.67 -13.56 -12.47
N GLU A 32 -0.31 -14.84 -12.40
CA GLU A 32 -1.06 -15.85 -11.66
C GLU A 32 -1.10 -15.53 -10.15
N LEU A 33 0.06 -15.33 -9.53
CA LEU A 33 0.15 -14.95 -8.11
C LEU A 33 -0.60 -13.64 -7.81
N TYR A 34 -0.42 -12.64 -8.67
CA TYR A 34 -1.06 -11.34 -8.51
C TYR A 34 -2.59 -11.44 -8.65
N GLY A 35 -3.09 -12.23 -9.61
CA GLY A 35 -4.53 -12.47 -9.76
C GLY A 35 -5.18 -13.05 -8.51
N LEU A 36 -4.44 -13.87 -7.76
CA LEU A 36 -4.92 -14.45 -6.51
C LEU A 36 -5.14 -13.42 -5.39
N ILE A 37 -4.59 -12.20 -5.46
CA ILE A 37 -4.89 -11.11 -4.50
C ILE A 37 -6.40 -10.80 -4.44
N PHE A 38 -7.08 -11.02 -5.57
CA PHE A 38 -8.51 -10.78 -5.76
C PHE A 38 -9.34 -12.08 -5.71
N ASP A 39 -8.77 -13.19 -5.22
CA ASP A 39 -9.52 -14.43 -5.01
C ASP A 39 -10.69 -14.17 -4.03
N PRO A 40 -11.88 -14.75 -4.28
CA PRO A 40 -13.02 -14.63 -3.36
C PRO A 40 -12.74 -15.24 -1.99
N ASP A 41 -11.80 -16.18 -1.89
CA ASP A 41 -11.30 -16.65 -0.60
C ASP A 41 -10.33 -15.62 0.01
N GLU A 42 -10.75 -14.99 1.11
CA GLU A 42 -9.97 -13.96 1.80
C GLU A 42 -8.61 -14.47 2.28
N THR A 43 -8.48 -15.77 2.59
CA THR A 43 -7.21 -16.39 3.02
C THR A 43 -6.24 -16.41 1.84
N ILE A 44 -6.68 -16.95 0.70
CA ILE A 44 -5.86 -16.99 -0.53
C ILE A 44 -5.47 -15.56 -0.94
N GLY A 45 -6.43 -14.63 -0.96
CA GLY A 45 -6.18 -13.23 -1.30
C GLY A 45 -5.19 -12.53 -0.38
N TYR A 46 -5.31 -12.74 0.93
CA TYR A 46 -4.39 -12.17 1.91
C TYR A 46 -2.98 -12.76 1.77
N GLN A 47 -2.85 -14.06 1.57
CA GLN A 47 -1.55 -14.74 1.47
C GLN A 47 -0.84 -14.45 0.15
N ALA A 48 -1.57 -14.39 -0.97
CA ALA A 48 -1.06 -13.92 -2.25
C ALA A 48 -0.48 -12.50 -2.14
N LEU A 49 -1.25 -11.60 -1.52
CA LEU A 49 -0.82 -10.23 -1.28
C LEU A 49 0.41 -10.17 -0.36
N TRP A 50 0.47 -11.02 0.65
CA TRP A 50 1.63 -11.11 1.55
C TRP A 50 2.88 -11.57 0.78
N ALA A 51 2.77 -12.56 -0.10
CA ALA A 51 3.86 -12.95 -0.99
C ALA A 51 4.30 -11.79 -1.91
N CYS A 52 3.36 -11.10 -2.56
CA CYS A 52 3.67 -9.92 -3.39
C CYS A 52 4.34 -8.79 -2.61
N SER A 53 4.03 -8.61 -1.32
CA SER A 53 4.69 -7.61 -0.46
C SER A 53 6.19 -7.85 -0.27
N HIS A 54 6.67 -9.07 -0.56
CA HIS A 54 8.08 -9.46 -0.49
C HIS A 54 8.81 -9.43 -1.84
N PHE A 55 8.16 -9.00 -2.93
CA PHE A 55 8.86 -8.75 -4.19
C PHE A 55 10.08 -7.86 -3.97
N SER A 56 11.19 -8.19 -4.62
CA SER A 56 12.37 -7.33 -4.67
C SER A 56 12.05 -5.98 -5.34
N THR A 57 12.96 -5.01 -5.25
CA THR A 57 12.80 -3.72 -5.93
C THR A 57 12.60 -3.89 -7.44
N ASP A 58 13.34 -4.81 -8.07
CA ASP A 58 13.22 -5.08 -9.50
C ASP A 58 11.91 -5.79 -9.86
N GLU A 59 11.46 -6.73 -9.03
CA GLU A 59 10.18 -7.39 -9.25
C GLU A 59 9.00 -6.44 -9.03
N ASN A 60 9.12 -5.48 -8.11
CA ASN A 60 8.08 -4.49 -7.85
C ASN A 60 7.80 -3.59 -9.06
N LYS A 61 8.79 -3.37 -9.95
CA LYS A 61 8.59 -2.64 -11.22
C LYS A 61 7.48 -3.24 -12.08
N TRP A 62 7.26 -4.55 -12.00
CA TRP A 62 6.18 -5.23 -12.73
C TRP A 62 4.78 -4.80 -12.24
N LEU A 63 4.65 -4.30 -11.01
CA LEU A 63 3.37 -3.85 -10.44
C LEU A 63 3.02 -2.40 -10.81
N TYR A 64 3.92 -1.65 -11.45
CA TYR A 64 3.73 -0.21 -11.66
C TYR A 64 2.52 0.12 -12.55
N ASP A 65 2.15 -0.79 -13.46
CA ASP A 65 0.98 -0.68 -14.34
C ASP A 65 -0.30 -1.27 -13.72
N LYS A 66 -0.26 -1.67 -12.44
CA LYS A 66 -1.37 -2.28 -11.68
C LYS A 66 -1.95 -1.37 -10.60
N GLN A 67 -1.54 -0.11 -10.57
CA GLN A 67 -1.96 0.84 -9.54
C GLN A 67 -3.49 0.97 -9.48
N ASP A 68 -4.17 1.08 -10.61
CA ASP A 68 -5.62 1.28 -10.61
C ASP A 68 -6.39 0.12 -9.99
N GLU A 69 -5.99 -1.11 -10.28
CA GLU A 69 -6.58 -2.32 -9.71
C GLU A 69 -6.33 -2.40 -8.20
N LEU A 70 -5.10 -2.13 -7.75
CA LEU A 70 -4.74 -2.10 -6.33
C LEU A 70 -5.49 -1.01 -5.57
N ILE A 71 -5.65 0.17 -6.17
CA ILE A 71 -6.43 1.27 -5.58
C ILE A 71 -7.90 0.88 -5.48
N ASN A 72 -8.50 0.32 -6.55
CA ASN A 72 -9.89 -0.11 -6.53
C ASN A 72 -10.17 -1.09 -5.38
N GLU A 73 -9.25 -2.04 -5.16
CA GLU A 73 -9.33 -2.96 -4.03
C GLU A 73 -9.18 -2.24 -2.69
N ILE A 74 -8.25 -1.28 -2.54
CA ILE A 74 -8.08 -0.50 -1.29
C ILE A 74 -9.36 0.22 -0.90
N LEU A 75 -10.05 0.83 -1.88
CA LEU A 75 -11.25 1.64 -1.64
C LEU A 75 -12.41 0.80 -1.10
N VAL A 76 -12.49 -0.48 -1.45
CA VAL A 76 -13.56 -1.40 -1.01
C VAL A 76 -13.14 -2.37 0.10
N CYS A 77 -11.84 -2.60 0.29
CA CYS A 77 -11.30 -3.58 1.23
C CYS A 77 -11.66 -3.23 2.66
N LYS A 78 -12.39 -4.10 3.37
CA LYS A 78 -12.78 -3.92 4.78
C LYS A 78 -11.76 -4.48 5.77
N HIS A 79 -10.97 -5.47 5.37
CA HIS A 79 -10.01 -6.15 6.23
C HIS A 79 -8.78 -5.26 6.50
N PRO A 80 -8.53 -4.79 7.74
CA PRO A 80 -7.46 -3.82 8.03
C PRO A 80 -6.05 -4.32 7.69
N GLY A 81 -5.78 -5.61 7.91
CA GLY A 81 -4.51 -6.26 7.53
C GLY A 81 -4.24 -6.24 6.02
N LYS A 82 -5.18 -6.75 5.22
CA LYS A 82 -5.14 -6.72 3.74
C LYS A 82 -4.98 -5.29 3.23
N ARG A 83 -5.79 -4.34 3.72
CA ARG A 83 -5.68 -2.92 3.36
C ARG A 83 -4.29 -2.34 3.64
N ARG A 84 -3.72 -2.62 4.81
CA ARG A 84 -2.35 -2.19 5.16
C ARG A 84 -1.31 -2.75 4.17
N LEU A 85 -1.44 -4.03 3.78
CA LEU A 85 -0.52 -4.64 2.80
C LEU A 85 -0.68 -4.03 1.40
N LEU A 86 -1.91 -3.78 0.94
CA LEU A 86 -2.17 -3.12 -0.34
C LEU A 86 -1.56 -1.70 -0.38
N LEU A 87 -1.79 -0.90 0.66
CA LEU A 87 -1.20 0.44 0.78
C LEU A 87 0.32 0.39 0.82
N ASN A 88 0.90 -0.60 1.50
CA ASN A 88 2.35 -0.79 1.52
C ASN A 88 2.90 -1.16 0.13
N LEU A 89 2.19 -2.00 -0.61
CA LEU A 89 2.56 -2.40 -1.96
C LEU A 89 2.53 -1.19 -2.92
N LEU A 90 1.50 -0.34 -2.83
CA LEU A 90 1.41 0.90 -3.62
C LEU A 90 2.48 1.91 -3.26
N LEU A 91 2.81 2.08 -1.97
CA LEU A 91 3.83 3.05 -1.52
C LEU A 91 5.22 2.75 -2.10
N ARG A 92 5.47 1.51 -2.53
CA ARG A 92 6.73 1.08 -3.16
C ARG A 92 6.79 1.39 -4.66
N GLN A 93 5.75 1.98 -5.22
CA GLN A 93 5.62 2.30 -6.65
C GLN A 93 5.71 3.81 -6.90
N PRO A 94 6.17 4.25 -8.08
CA PRO A 94 6.01 5.63 -8.53
C PRO A 94 4.53 5.98 -8.61
N GLN A 95 4.10 7.01 -7.88
CA GLN A 95 2.70 7.43 -7.89
C GLN A 95 2.35 8.12 -9.22
N ALA A 96 1.12 7.93 -9.68
CA ALA A 96 0.60 8.64 -10.85
C ALA A 96 0.64 10.16 -10.65
N ASN A 97 0.95 10.89 -11.73
CA ASN A 97 0.90 12.34 -11.79
C ASN A 97 0.17 12.77 -13.08
N PRO A 98 -1.04 13.36 -13.01
CA PRO A 98 -1.75 13.74 -11.77
C PRO A 98 -2.24 12.53 -10.96
N PRO A 99 -2.41 12.68 -9.63
CA PRO A 99 -2.90 11.61 -8.78
C PRO A 99 -4.38 11.31 -9.06
N ARG A 100 -4.79 10.05 -8.82
CA ARG A 100 -6.21 9.69 -8.82
C ARG A 100 -6.91 10.35 -7.64
N VAL A 101 -7.94 11.15 -7.92
CA VAL A 101 -8.59 12.02 -6.92
C VAL A 101 -9.28 11.22 -5.82
N ASP A 102 -9.94 10.12 -6.16
CA ASP A 102 -10.61 9.22 -5.20
C ASP A 102 -9.61 8.60 -4.20
N PHE A 103 -8.44 8.21 -4.68
CA PHE A 103 -7.37 7.65 -3.86
C PHE A 103 -6.69 8.69 -2.98
N LEU A 104 -6.46 9.89 -3.52
CA LEU A 104 -5.96 11.02 -2.74
C LEU A 104 -6.91 11.35 -1.59
N ASN A 105 -8.20 11.52 -1.88
CA ASN A 105 -9.23 11.78 -0.86
C ASN A 105 -9.25 10.66 0.18
N PHE A 106 -9.20 9.40 -0.25
CA PHE A 106 -9.06 8.27 0.67
C PHE A 106 -7.84 8.42 1.59
N CYS A 107 -6.67 8.76 1.06
CA CYS A 107 -5.48 8.92 1.88
C CYS A 107 -5.61 10.08 2.89
N LEU A 108 -6.16 11.22 2.46
CA LEU A 108 -6.37 12.39 3.32
C LEU A 108 -7.38 12.11 4.45
N ASP A 109 -8.49 11.45 4.14
CA ASP A 109 -9.51 11.09 5.12
C ASP A 109 -8.99 10.10 6.16
N ARG A 110 -8.17 9.14 5.72
CA ARG A 110 -7.74 8.01 6.55
C ARG A 110 -6.49 8.29 7.36
N MET A 111 -5.63 9.24 6.95
CA MET A 111 -4.35 9.49 7.65
C MET A 111 -4.50 10.02 9.09
N LEU A 112 -5.65 10.64 9.43
CA LEU A 112 -5.95 11.15 10.78
C LEU A 112 -7.21 10.51 11.40
N SER A 113 -7.82 9.52 10.72
CA SER A 113 -9.06 8.90 11.20
C SER A 113 -8.82 8.03 12.43
N ALA A 114 -9.47 8.34 13.55
CA ALA A 114 -9.39 7.52 14.78
C ALA A 114 -9.95 6.08 14.60
N LYS A 115 -10.68 5.81 13.51
CA LYS A 115 -11.22 4.49 13.18
C LYS A 115 -10.21 3.56 12.49
N GLU A 116 -9.11 4.11 12.00
CA GLU A 116 -8.09 3.34 11.26
C GLU A 116 -6.98 2.84 12.17
N LEU A 117 -6.38 1.71 11.80
CA LEU A 117 -5.21 1.20 12.49
C LEU A 117 -4.01 2.14 12.30
N PRO A 118 -3.10 2.26 13.29
CA PRO A 118 -1.91 3.13 13.21
C PRO A 118 -1.06 2.90 11.95
N GLY A 119 -0.97 1.64 11.52
CA GLY A 119 -0.23 1.26 10.32
C GLY A 119 -0.89 1.75 9.02
N VAL A 120 -2.23 1.76 8.96
CA VAL A 120 -2.98 2.30 7.81
C VAL A 120 -2.84 3.82 7.78
N GLN A 121 -3.07 4.50 8.91
CA GLN A 121 -2.91 5.95 9.03
C GLN A 121 -1.51 6.41 8.56
N THR A 122 -0.46 5.71 9.01
CA THR A 122 0.93 5.98 8.63
C THR A 122 1.16 5.83 7.12
N LEU A 123 0.61 4.78 6.50
CA LEU A 123 0.75 4.57 5.06
C LEU A 123 -0.04 5.60 4.26
N CYS A 124 -1.26 5.94 4.67
CA CYS A 124 -2.06 7.01 4.07
C CYS A 124 -1.36 8.36 4.15
N MET A 125 -0.71 8.70 5.28
CA MET A 125 0.07 9.93 5.41
C MET A 125 1.30 9.95 4.48
N LYS A 126 1.97 8.80 4.29
CA LYS A 126 3.10 8.72 3.34
C LYS A 126 2.64 8.80 1.89
N LEU A 127 1.56 8.10 1.53
CA LEU A 127 0.98 8.12 0.19
C LEU A 127 0.41 9.50 -0.15
N GLY A 128 -0.30 10.14 0.78
CA GLY A 128 -0.78 11.52 0.61
C GLY A 128 0.37 12.46 0.27
N TYR A 129 1.50 12.37 0.98
CA TYR A 129 2.70 13.13 0.62
C TYR A 129 3.21 12.81 -0.79
N GLU A 130 3.38 11.54 -1.16
CA GLU A 130 3.91 11.18 -2.48
C GLU A 130 2.98 11.58 -3.63
N LEU A 131 1.65 11.56 -3.41
CA LEU A 131 0.64 12.02 -4.37
C LEU A 131 0.63 13.55 -4.53
N CYS A 132 0.83 14.28 -3.43
CA CYS A 132 0.82 15.75 -3.45
C CYS A 132 2.17 16.35 -3.90
N ARG A 133 3.29 15.69 -3.62
CA ARG A 133 4.65 16.22 -3.86
C ARG A 133 4.91 16.76 -5.27
N PRO A 134 4.41 16.16 -6.36
CA PRO A 134 4.67 16.65 -7.71
C PRO A 134 3.95 17.96 -8.06
N ILE A 135 2.95 18.39 -7.27
CA ILE A 135 2.07 19.52 -7.57
C ILE A 135 2.21 20.56 -6.43
N PRO A 136 2.88 21.72 -6.66
CA PRO A 136 3.20 22.68 -5.60
C PRO A 136 2.02 23.16 -4.76
N GLU A 137 0.89 23.47 -5.41
CA GLU A 137 -0.32 23.95 -4.76
C GLU A 137 -0.88 22.88 -3.82
N LEU A 138 -0.97 21.65 -4.32
CA LEU A 138 -1.46 20.50 -3.56
C LEU A 138 -0.51 20.12 -2.42
N LEU A 139 0.81 20.24 -2.63
CA LEU A 139 1.81 20.03 -1.58
C LEU A 139 1.68 21.07 -0.45
N GLN A 140 1.37 22.32 -0.79
CA GLN A 140 1.17 23.38 0.18
C GLN A 140 -0.14 23.17 0.97
N GLU A 141 -1.23 22.73 0.33
CA GLU A 141 -2.45 22.33 1.02
C GLU A 141 -2.21 21.15 1.97
N TYR A 142 -1.49 20.13 1.49
CA TYR A 142 -1.13 18.96 2.29
C TYR A 142 -0.27 19.34 3.51
N LYS A 143 0.68 20.26 3.34
CA LYS A 143 1.48 20.81 4.45
C LYS A 143 0.58 21.49 5.48
N THR A 144 -0.35 22.34 5.06
CA THR A 144 -1.31 23.00 5.95
C THR A 144 -2.14 21.97 6.74
N LEU A 145 -2.62 20.90 6.10
CA LEU A 145 -3.33 19.82 6.80
C LEU A 145 -2.47 19.16 7.89
N LEU A 146 -1.19 18.92 7.60
CA LEU A 146 -0.27 18.38 8.60
C LEU A 146 0.03 19.39 9.72
N ASP A 147 0.16 20.68 9.41
CA ASP A 147 0.42 21.72 10.40
C ASP A 147 -0.76 21.89 11.36
N LEU A 148 -1.99 21.75 10.88
CA LEU A 148 -3.22 21.77 11.68
C LEU A 148 -3.41 20.50 12.55
N ALA A 149 -2.77 19.38 12.20
CA ALA A 149 -2.85 18.17 12.99
C ALA A 149 -2.09 18.35 14.32
N GLU A 150 -2.85 18.50 15.41
CA GLU A 150 -2.31 18.71 16.76
C GLU A 150 -1.37 17.56 17.17
N PRO A 151 -0.05 17.82 17.32
CA PRO A 151 0.92 16.75 17.55
C PRO A 151 0.64 15.92 18.80
N ASP A 152 0.08 16.54 19.85
CA ASP A 152 -0.20 15.88 21.13
C ASP A 152 -1.40 14.93 21.08
N LEU A 153 -2.29 15.10 20.10
CA LEU A 153 -3.40 14.18 19.85
C LEU A 153 -3.00 13.01 18.94
N LEU A 154 -1.84 13.10 18.26
CA LEU A 154 -1.36 12.04 17.39
C LEU A 154 -0.67 10.93 18.18
N GLN A 155 -0.82 9.70 17.70
CA GLN A 155 0.00 8.57 18.14
C GLN A 155 1.48 8.78 17.78
N ILE A 156 2.39 8.16 18.54
CA ILE A 156 3.85 8.34 18.41
C ILE A 156 4.35 8.05 16.98
N SER A 157 3.80 7.00 16.34
CA SER A 157 4.11 6.64 14.95
C SER A 157 3.77 7.77 13.98
N LEU A 158 2.57 8.36 14.11
CA LEU A 158 2.11 9.46 13.27
C LEU A 158 2.89 10.74 13.51
N ARG A 159 3.23 11.08 14.75
CA ARG A 159 4.10 12.22 15.07
C ARG A 159 5.43 12.12 14.31
N THR A 160 6.01 10.92 14.28
CA THR A 160 7.29 10.65 13.62
C THR A 160 7.16 10.79 12.10
N VAL A 161 6.12 10.21 11.50
CA VAL A 161 5.87 10.28 10.05
C VAL A 161 5.60 11.71 9.61
N ARG A 162 4.72 12.43 10.31
CA ARG A 162 4.44 13.86 10.10
C ARG A 162 5.71 14.69 10.15
N LYS A 163 6.52 14.55 11.20
CA LYS A 163 7.79 15.27 11.36
C LYS A 163 8.74 15.00 10.19
N ASN A 164 8.85 13.75 9.75
CA ASN A 164 9.73 13.38 8.63
C ASN A 164 9.24 13.94 7.30
N ILE A 165 7.93 13.96 7.07
CA ILE A 165 7.33 14.55 5.88
C ILE A 165 7.52 16.06 5.87
N LEU A 166 7.19 16.76 6.95
CA LEU A 166 7.35 18.22 7.04
C LEU A 166 8.80 18.66 6.83
N LYS A 167 9.79 17.82 7.20
CA LYS A 167 11.21 18.06 6.89
C LYS A 167 11.52 17.96 5.39
N LYS A 168 10.83 17.12 4.64
CA LYS A 168 11.04 16.94 3.18
C LYS A 168 10.37 18.03 2.34
N ILE A 169 9.36 18.72 2.88
CA ILE A 169 8.67 19.83 2.20
C ILE A 169 9.48 21.13 2.29
N ARG A 170 10.46 21.20 3.18
CA ARG A 170 11.31 22.38 3.40
C ARG A 170 12.32 22.59 2.28
#